data_AF-A0A0E3SC38-F1
#
_entry.id   AF-A0A0E3SC38-F1
#
_cell.length_a   1.000
_cell.length_b   1.000
_cell.length_c   1.000
_cell.angle_alpha   90.00
_cell.angle_beta   90.00
_cell.angle_gamma   90.00
#
_symmetry.space_group_name_H-M   'P 1'
#
loop_
_entity.id
_entity.type
_entity.pdbx_description
1 polymer ?
#
loop_
_entity_poly.entity_id
_entity_poly.type
_entity_poly.pdbx_seq_one_letter_code
_entity_poly.pdbx_strand_id
1 'polypeptide(L)'
;MSYAPAYGLWSLVIINSLIFIMFAFSFTHPKTSRDWRSLGGFAAFTVALFTEMYGFPLTIYLLSGWLASHIQSWIYTLTMPDIYGVTFWAWKEILI
;
A
#
# COMPACT_ATOMS: atom_id res chain seq x y z
N MET A 1 1.24 -29.44 -7.02
CA MET A 1 2.03 -28.21 -7.26
C MET A 1 1.76 -27.28 -6.09
N SER A 2 2.73 -27.07 -5.20
CA SER A 2 2.63 -26.12 -4.09
C SER A 2 2.73 -24.70 -4.65
N TYR A 3 1.71 -23.88 -4.43
CA TYR A 3 1.77 -22.45 -4.74
C TYR A 3 2.77 -21.81 -3.76
N ALA A 4 3.99 -21.55 -4.24
CA ALA A 4 4.93 -20.75 -3.47
C ALA A 4 4.34 -19.34 -3.32
N PRO A 5 4.44 -18.71 -2.13
CA PRO A 5 3.99 -17.34 -1.97
C PRO A 5 4.81 -16.43 -2.89
N ALA A 6 4.16 -15.83 -3.89
CA ALA A 6 4.79 -14.88 -4.82
C ALA A 6 5.04 -13.50 -4.18
N TYR A 7 4.53 -13.29 -2.97
CA TYR A 7 4.59 -12.04 -2.23
C TYR A 7 5.48 -12.18 -0.98
N GLY A 8 6.16 -11.09 -0.58
CA GLY A 8 7.05 -11.07 0.58
C GLY A 8 8.52 -11.40 0.26
N LEU A 9 8.90 -11.36 -1.01
CA LEU A 9 10.27 -11.58 -1.49
C LEU A 9 11.12 -10.31 -1.32
N TRP A 10 11.23 -9.81 -0.08
CA TRP A 10 11.89 -8.54 0.24
C TRP A 10 13.37 -8.50 -0.13
N SER A 11 14.07 -9.63 -0.10
CA SER A 11 15.46 -9.71 -0.57
C SER A 11 15.58 -9.35 -2.05
N LEU A 12 14.63 -9.78 -2.89
CA LEU A 12 14.61 -9.41 -4.31
C LEU A 12 14.33 -7.92 -4.49
N VAL A 13 13.41 -7.35 -3.70
CA VAL A 13 13.14 -5.90 -3.71
C VAL A 13 14.42 -5.12 -3.44
N ILE A 14 15.09 -5.44 -2.33
CA ILE A 14 16.30 -4.72 -1.90
C ILE A 14 17.40 -4.85 -2.95
N ILE A 15 17.68 -6.06 -3.42
CA ILE A 15 18.77 -6.32 -4.38
C ILE A 15 18.51 -5.60 -5.72
N ASN A 16 17.31 -5.76 -6.29
CA ASN A 16 16.98 -5.11 -7.57
C ASN A 16 17.01 -3.58 -7.42
N SER A 17 16.35 -3.03 -6.40
CA SER A 17 16.37 -1.58 -6.18
C SER A 17 17.78 -1.03 -6.01
N LEU A 18 18.64 -1.70 -5.22
CA LEU A 18 20.02 -1.27 -5.01
C LEU A 18 20.82 -1.22 -6.32
N ILE A 19 20.69 -2.25 -7.16
CA ILE A 19 21.36 -2.30 -8.46
C ILE A 19 20.93 -1.10 -9.31
N PHE A 20 19.64 -0.85 -9.46
CA PHE A 20 19.13 0.28 -10.26
C PHE A 20 19.53 1.65 -9.67
N ILE A 21 19.48 1.81 -8.35
CA ILE A 21 19.84 3.08 -7.69
C ILE A 21 21.35 3.35 -7.81
N MET A 22 22.19 2.33 -7.62
CA MET A 22 23.64 2.47 -7.81
C MET A 22 23.99 2.84 -9.26
N PHE A 23 23.29 2.22 -10.22
CA PHE A 23 23.46 2.54 -11.64
C PHE A 23 23.09 4.00 -11.93
N ALA A 24 21.94 4.45 -11.42
CA ALA A 24 21.49 5.83 -11.57
C ALA A 24 22.43 6.83 -10.87
N PHE A 25 22.95 6.47 -9.68
CA PHE A 25 23.93 7.28 -8.97
C PHE A 25 25.22 7.45 -9.79
N SER A 26 25.68 6.37 -10.43
CA SER A 26 26.87 6.41 -11.28
C SER A 26 26.69 7.30 -12.52
N PHE A 27 25.48 7.45 -13.04
CA PHE A 27 25.23 8.35 -14.17
C PHE A 27 25.03 9.80 -13.77
N THR A 28 24.29 10.03 -12.69
CA THR A 28 23.82 11.37 -12.31
C THR A 28 24.87 12.21 -11.58
N HIS A 29 25.97 11.62 -11.08
CA HIS A 29 27.09 12.31 -10.42
C HIS A 29 26.62 13.54 -9.60
N PRO A 30 25.76 13.36 -8.59
CA PRO A 30 25.04 14.47 -7.96
C PRO A 30 26.02 15.45 -7.31
N LYS A 31 26.09 16.70 -7.81
CA LYS A 31 26.96 17.75 -7.28
C LYS A 31 26.21 18.81 -6.48
N THR A 32 24.91 18.97 -6.74
CA THR A 32 24.07 20.00 -6.12
C THR A 32 22.94 19.37 -5.31
N SER A 33 22.41 20.06 -4.29
CA SER A 33 21.25 19.60 -3.50
C SER A 33 20.01 19.27 -4.33
N ARG A 34 19.88 19.88 -5.52
CA ARG A 34 18.78 19.62 -6.47
C ARG A 34 18.93 18.28 -7.20
N ASP A 35 20.17 17.87 -7.46
CA ASP A 35 20.49 16.58 -8.09
C ASP A 35 20.17 15.43 -7.13
N TRP A 36 20.50 15.61 -5.84
CA TRP A 36 20.13 14.68 -4.76
C TRP A 36 18.61 14.52 -4.63
N ARG A 37 17.84 15.59 -4.82
CA ARG A 37 16.37 15.52 -4.75
C ARG A 37 15.78 14.77 -5.95
N SER A 38 16.37 14.92 -7.13
CA SER A 38 15.96 14.21 -8.34
C SER A 38 16.32 12.72 -8.26
N LEU A 39 17.53 12.39 -7.78
CA LEU A 39 17.96 11.03 -7.51
C LEU A 39 17.08 10.35 -6.44
N GLY A 40 16.73 11.08 -5.38
CA GLY A 40 15.84 10.58 -4.33
C GLY A 40 14.44 10.26 -4.85
N GLY A 41 13.88 11.10 -5.73
CA GLY A 41 12.59 10.81 -6.38
C GLY A 41 12.65 9.56 -7.26
N PHE A 42 13.71 9.41 -8.05
CA PHE A 42 13.95 8.21 -8.85
C PHE A 42 14.11 6.94 -7.99
N ALA A 43 14.86 7.03 -6.90
CA ALA A 43 15.06 5.92 -5.97
C ALA A 43 13.75 5.51 -5.29
N ALA A 44 12.95 6.48 -4.82
CA ALA A 44 11.65 6.21 -4.20
C ALA A 44 10.69 5.52 -5.19
N PHE A 45 10.65 5.98 -6.45
CA PHE A 45 9.86 5.34 -7.50
C PHE A 45 10.31 3.91 -7.80
N THR A 46 11.63 3.69 -7.92
CA THR A 46 12.21 2.37 -8.18
C THR A 46 11.89 1.39 -7.05
N VAL A 47 12.06 1.81 -5.79
CA VAL A 47 11.70 1.00 -4.63
C VAL A 47 10.20 0.70 -4.61
N ALA A 48 9.36 1.68 -4.98
CA ALA A 48 7.92 1.50 -5.01
C ALA A 48 7.47 0.42 -6.02
N LEU A 49 8.00 0.44 -7.25
CA LEU A 49 7.70 -0.58 -8.26
C LEU A 49 8.07 -1.99 -7.80
N PHE A 50 9.28 -2.16 -7.27
CA PHE A 50 9.73 -3.48 -6.84
C PHE A 50 8.99 -3.98 -5.60
N THR A 51 8.66 -3.08 -4.68
CA THR A 51 7.85 -3.40 -3.50
C THR A 51 6.43 -3.79 -3.89
N GLU A 52 5.83 -3.15 -4.89
CA GLU A 52 4.51 -3.51 -5.42
C GLU A 52 4.53 -4.89 -6.10
N MET A 53 5.59 -5.23 -6.84
CA MET A 53 5.70 -6.51 -7.56
C MET A 53 6.06 -7.70 -6.66
N TYR A 54 7.01 -7.52 -5.74
CA TYR A 54 7.61 -8.63 -4.97
C TYR A 54 7.36 -8.55 -3.46
N GLY A 55 6.98 -7.37 -2.96
CA GLY A 55 6.75 -7.10 -1.55
C GLY A 55 5.25 -7.04 -1.21
N PHE A 56 4.89 -6.05 -0.40
CA PHE A 56 3.49 -5.74 -0.08
C PHE A 56 3.05 -4.49 -0.87
N PRO A 57 1.83 -4.47 -1.45
CA PRO A 57 1.39 -3.35 -2.28
C PRO A 57 1.36 -2.04 -1.47
N LEU A 58 2.28 -1.12 -1.80
CA LEU A 58 2.36 0.23 -1.19
C LEU A 58 1.05 1.01 -1.33
N THR A 59 0.30 0.72 -2.40
CA THR A 59 -1.03 1.27 -2.70
C THR A 59 -1.99 1.07 -1.53
N ILE A 60 -1.96 -0.08 -0.85
CA ILE A 60 -2.80 -0.33 0.32
C ILE A 60 -2.43 0.57 1.49
N TYR A 61 -1.14 0.86 1.70
CA TYR A 61 -0.71 1.80 2.74
C TYR A 61 -1.12 3.24 2.43
N LEU A 62 -1.04 3.67 1.16
CA LEU A 62 -1.55 4.97 0.70
C LEU A 62 -3.06 5.11 0.90
N LEU A 63 -3.82 4.05 0.58
CA LEU A 63 -5.28 4.02 0.74
C LEU A 63 -5.72 3.74 2.19
N SER A 64 -4.83 3.30 3.07
CA SER A 64 -5.19 2.86 4.42
C SER A 64 -5.88 3.94 5.25
N GLY A 65 -5.50 5.21 5.14
CA GLY A 65 -6.15 6.31 5.87
C GLY A 65 -7.59 6.59 5.41
N TRP A 66 -7.83 6.53 4.10
CA TRP A 66 -9.17 6.66 3.54
C TRP A 66 -10.02 5.42 3.85
N LEU A 67 -9.44 4.24 3.69
CA LEU A 67 -10.14 2.97 3.93
C LEU A 67 -10.48 2.78 5.41
N ALA A 68 -9.56 3.12 6.32
CA ALA A 68 -9.79 3.08 7.76
C ALA A 68 -10.90 4.04 8.18
N SER A 69 -10.94 5.27 7.65
CA SER A 69 -12.01 6.21 7.99
C SER A 69 -13.39 5.76 7.46
N HIS A 70 -13.44 5.15 6.27
CA HIS A 70 -14.68 4.62 5.71
C HIS A 70 -15.17 3.37 6.45
N ILE A 71 -14.30 2.39 6.70
CA ILE A 71 -14.64 1.17 7.46
C ILE A 71 -15.08 1.53 8.88
N GLN A 72 -14.40 2.46 9.52
CA GLN A 72 -14.79 2.94 10.85
C GLN A 72 -16.19 3.57 10.84
N SER A 73 -16.53 4.35 9.80
CA SER A 73 -17.90 4.86 9.60
C SER A 73 -18.92 3.73 9.48
N TRP A 74 -18.65 2.71 8.67
CA TRP A 74 -19.54 1.55 8.53
C TRP A 74 -19.73 0.80 9.85
N ILE A 75 -18.66 0.62 10.63
CA ILE A 75 -18.73 -0.02 11.94
C ILE A 75 -19.58 0.82 12.90
N TYR A 76 -19.43 2.14 12.92
CA TYR A 76 -20.28 3.00 13.75
C TYR A 76 -21.76 2.91 13.34
N THR A 77 -22.06 2.89 12.04
CA THR A 77 -23.44 2.69 11.56
C THR A 77 -24.01 1.32 11.91
N LEU A 78 -23.18 0.27 11.98
CA LEU A 78 -23.60 -1.10 12.34
C LEU A 78 -23.64 -1.34 13.86
N THR A 79 -22.93 -0.54 14.67
CA THR A 79 -22.81 -0.72 16.12
C THR A 79 -23.60 0.30 16.95
N MET A 80 -24.17 1.34 16.32
CA MET A 80 -25.10 2.31 16.92
C MET A 80 -26.54 1.96 16.51
N PRO A 81 -27.30 1.21 17.31
CA PRO A 81 -28.63 0.70 16.92
C PRO A 81 -29.70 1.80 16.85
N ASP A 82 -29.52 2.88 17.61
CA ASP A 82 -30.58 3.84 17.93
C ASP A 82 -30.71 5.01 16.94
N ILE A 83 -29.77 5.17 15.99
CA ILE A 83 -29.74 6.35 15.09
C ILE A 83 -30.50 6.10 13.77
N TYR A 84 -30.73 4.84 13.36
CA TYR A 84 -31.40 4.54 12.08
C TYR A 84 -32.52 3.52 12.11
N GLY A 85 -32.81 2.86 13.24
CA GLY A 85 -34.06 2.12 13.52
C GLY A 85 -34.60 1.07 12.54
N VAL A 86 -34.07 0.85 11.33
CA VAL A 86 -34.83 0.15 10.27
C VAL A 86 -34.05 -0.89 9.46
N THR A 87 -32.72 -0.96 9.49
CA THR A 87 -32.00 -1.85 8.55
C THR A 87 -31.61 -3.22 9.12
N PHE A 88 -31.23 -3.30 10.39
CA PHE A 88 -30.77 -4.58 10.98
C PHE A 88 -31.93 -5.50 11.41
N TRP A 89 -33.05 -4.92 11.85
CA TRP A 89 -34.26 -5.68 12.24
C TRP A 89 -35.05 -6.20 11.03
N ALA A 90 -35.11 -5.45 9.93
CA ALA A 90 -35.91 -5.82 8.75
C ALA A 90 -35.40 -7.09 8.03
N TRP A 91 -34.10 -7.37 8.07
CA TRP A 91 -33.53 -8.60 7.49
C TRP A 91 -33.67 -9.83 8.41
N LYS A 92 -33.77 -9.60 9.73
CA LYS A 92 -33.95 -10.67 10.71
C LYS A 92 -35.35 -11.29 10.65
N GLU A 93 -36.36 -10.50 10.24
CA GLU A 93 -37.75 -10.93 10.05
C GLU A 93 -37.96 -11.73 8.74
N ILE A 94 -37.02 -11.67 7.78
CA ILE A 94 -37.11 -12.36 6.48
C ILE A 94 -36.48 -13.76 6.51
N LEU A 95 -35.69 -14.07 7.55
CA LEU A 95 -34.95 -15.34 7.69
C LEU A 95 -35.51 -16.27 8.77
N ILE A 96 -36.77 -16.08 9.19
CA ILE A 96 -37.52 -16.95 10.10
C ILE A 96 -38.82 -17.35 9.39
#